data_AF-A0AAU8H1B3-F1
#
_entry.id   AF-A0AAU8H1B3-F1
#
_cell.length_a   1.000
_cell.length_b   1.000
_cell.length_c   1.000
_cell.angle_alpha   90.00
_cell.angle_beta   90.00
_cell.angle_gamma   90.00
#
_symmetry.space_group_name_H-M   'P 1'
#
loop_
_entity.id
_entity.type
_entity.pdbx_description
1 polymer ?
#
loop_
_entity_poly.entity_id
_entity_poly.type
_entity_poly.pdbx_seq_one_letter_code
_entity_poly.pdbx_strand_id
1 'polypeptide(L)'
;MKKNHLRLEGCCGLSPLLLFCILFDWKKASVFIFTFGILLNNAYSVPLPSVDKYDITGTISEIEWYPKKFIKGISGMSGSAGKDRIMPPHYILKLTDYEGISSEDALKITRYIKWDTLNNNEKREPPFILVKVNHKNRYFLKKGMRIKIKGYTVRGDESGTYTYYEKIEVLGYSKNTPN
;
A
#
# COMPACT_ATOMS: atom_id res chain seq x y z
N MET A 1 -71.11 -18.66 -33.21
CA MET A 1 -71.94 -17.70 -34.00
C MET A 1 -71.72 -16.30 -33.45
N LYS A 2 -71.45 -15.34 -34.36
CA LYS A 2 -71.54 -13.87 -34.23
C LYS A 2 -70.75 -13.14 -33.12
N LYS A 3 -69.67 -12.48 -33.55
CA LYS A 3 -69.22 -11.16 -33.07
C LYS A 3 -70.31 -10.11 -33.29
N ASN A 4 -70.35 -9.08 -32.44
CA ASN A 4 -70.73 -7.67 -32.70
C ASN A 4 -70.18 -6.86 -31.49
N HIS A 5 -69.21 -5.95 -31.57
CA HIS A 5 -68.98 -4.74 -32.40
C HIS A 5 -69.80 -3.52 -31.95
N LEU A 6 -69.08 -2.38 -31.82
CA LEU A 6 -69.49 -0.95 -31.77
C LEU A 6 -69.25 -0.29 -30.40
N ARG A 7 -68.77 0.96 -30.25
CA ARG A 7 -68.21 2.02 -31.12
C ARG A 7 -67.81 3.16 -30.14
N LEU A 8 -66.53 3.56 -30.07
CA LEU A 8 -65.97 4.88 -30.46
C LEU A 8 -66.87 6.10 -30.20
N GLU A 9 -66.38 7.07 -29.42
CA GLU A 9 -66.14 8.52 -29.69
C GLU A 9 -65.36 9.07 -28.46
N GLY A 10 -64.40 10.00 -28.49
CA GLY A 10 -63.76 10.81 -29.52
C GLY A 10 -62.85 11.86 -28.84
N CYS A 11 -61.77 12.25 -29.56
CA CYS A 11 -61.01 13.52 -29.54
C CYS A 11 -60.41 14.04 -28.21
N CYS A 12 -59.22 14.64 -28.11
CA CYS A 12 -58.28 15.33 -29.02
C CYS A 12 -56.94 15.47 -28.23
N GLY A 13 -55.73 15.56 -28.79
CA GLY A 13 -55.37 15.91 -30.15
C GLY A 13 -53.98 15.42 -30.62
N LEU A 14 -53.78 15.72 -31.91
CA LEU A 14 -52.69 15.41 -32.85
C LEU A 14 -51.30 15.85 -32.35
N SER A 15 -50.18 15.10 -32.53
CA SER A 15 -49.39 14.78 -33.75
C SER A 15 -48.82 16.04 -34.46
N PRO A 16 -47.58 16.04 -35.04
CA PRO A 16 -47.09 14.98 -35.93
C PRO A 16 -45.58 14.63 -35.85
N LEU A 17 -45.32 13.35 -36.12
CA LEU A 17 -44.13 12.90 -36.85
C LEU A 17 -44.30 13.31 -38.33
N LEU A 18 -43.43 14.19 -38.83
CA LEU A 18 -43.07 14.34 -40.24
C LEU A 18 -41.56 14.58 -40.24
N LEU A 19 -40.79 13.55 -40.60
CA LEU A 19 -40.29 13.40 -41.97
C LEU A 19 -39.17 14.40 -42.24
N PHE A 20 -37.94 14.02 -41.90
CA PHE A 20 -36.77 14.49 -42.64
C PHE A 20 -35.77 13.34 -42.79
N CYS A 21 -35.86 12.68 -43.94
CA CYS A 21 -34.71 12.05 -44.55
C CYS A 21 -33.69 13.15 -44.87
N ILE A 22 -32.63 13.26 -44.08
CA ILE A 22 -31.38 13.87 -44.54
C ILE A 22 -30.32 12.77 -44.44
N LEU A 23 -29.80 12.45 -45.62
CA LEU A 23 -28.65 11.59 -45.87
C LEU A 23 -27.54 11.86 -44.85
N PHE A 24 -27.40 10.99 -43.85
CA PHE A 24 -26.29 11.05 -42.91
C PHE A 24 -25.30 9.95 -43.23
N ASP A 25 -24.18 10.40 -43.76
CA ASP A 25 -23.04 9.63 -44.25
C ASP A 25 -22.53 8.64 -43.19
N TRP A 26 -22.75 7.36 -43.42
CA TRP A 26 -22.51 6.26 -42.47
C TRP A 26 -21.00 6.06 -42.16
N LYS A 27 -20.10 6.78 -42.85
CA LYS A 27 -18.65 6.68 -42.64
C LYS A 27 -18.11 7.54 -41.48
N LYS A 28 -18.92 8.36 -40.81
CA LYS A 28 -18.45 9.27 -39.74
C LYS A 28 -19.07 9.02 -38.37
N ALA A 29 -19.96 8.04 -38.23
CA ALA A 29 -20.65 7.71 -36.99
C ALA A 29 -19.83 6.77 -36.05
N SER A 30 -18.51 6.75 -36.16
CA SER A 30 -17.65 5.84 -35.39
C SER A 30 -16.71 6.52 -34.38
N VAL A 31 -16.70 7.87 -34.32
CA VAL A 31 -15.67 8.59 -33.55
C VAL A 31 -16.21 9.27 -32.28
N PHE A 32 -17.53 9.24 -32.01
CA PHE A 32 -18.12 10.04 -30.92
C PHE A 32 -18.67 9.24 -29.73
N ILE A 33 -18.26 7.98 -29.56
CA ILE A 33 -18.50 7.19 -28.33
C ILE A 33 -17.17 6.54 -27.93
N PHE A 34 -16.16 7.34 -27.61
CA PHE A 34 -14.95 6.83 -26.94
C PHE A 34 -14.36 7.80 -25.90
N THR A 35 -15.11 8.83 -25.52
CA THR A 35 -14.61 9.93 -24.66
C THR A 35 -15.39 10.13 -23.36
N PHE A 36 -16.30 9.21 -23.00
CA PHE A 36 -17.17 9.37 -21.80
C PHE A 36 -17.08 8.21 -20.79
N GLY A 37 -15.99 7.42 -20.82
CA GLY A 37 -15.82 6.25 -19.93
C GLY A 37 -14.51 6.21 -19.14
N ILE A 38 -13.70 7.27 -19.13
CA ILE A 38 -12.36 7.28 -18.48
C ILE A 38 -12.23 8.41 -17.45
N LEU A 39 -13.33 8.78 -16.79
CA LEU A 39 -13.30 9.64 -15.61
C LEU A 39 -13.96 8.86 -14.49
N LEU A 40 -13.32 8.83 -13.32
CA LEU A 40 -13.72 8.11 -12.09
C LEU A 40 -13.05 6.74 -11.85
N ASN A 41 -11.77 6.58 -12.20
CA ASN A 41 -10.89 5.73 -11.38
C ASN A 41 -10.46 6.54 -10.16
N ASN A 42 -11.32 6.60 -9.13
CA ASN A 42 -10.89 7.02 -7.80
C ASN A 42 -9.91 5.95 -7.31
N ALA A 43 -8.61 6.21 -7.45
CA ALA A 43 -7.58 5.43 -6.76
C ALA A 43 -7.77 5.69 -5.26
N TYR A 44 -8.59 4.86 -4.62
CA TYR A 44 -8.69 4.83 -3.18
C TYR A 44 -7.36 4.31 -2.65
N SER A 45 -6.61 5.24 -2.07
CA SER A 45 -5.48 4.89 -1.24
C SER A 45 -5.98 4.10 -0.03
N VAL A 46 -5.72 2.78 -0.01
CA VAL A 46 -6.11 1.95 1.14
C VAL A 46 -4.89 1.87 2.05
N PRO A 47 -4.94 2.49 3.25
CA PRO A 47 -3.84 2.42 4.20
C PRO A 47 -3.52 0.95 4.51
N LEU A 48 -2.23 0.62 4.62
CA LEU A 48 -1.83 -0.73 5.04
C LEU A 48 -2.49 -1.02 6.40
N PRO A 49 -3.06 -2.23 6.58
CA PRO A 49 -3.66 -2.58 7.84
C PRO A 49 -2.61 -2.45 8.94
N SER A 50 -2.99 -1.76 10.02
CA SER A 50 -2.12 -1.55 11.17
C SER A 50 -1.68 -2.90 11.70
N VAL A 51 -0.37 -3.10 11.83
CA VAL A 51 0.13 -4.14 12.73
C VAL A 51 0.01 -3.64 14.17
N ASP A 52 -0.20 -4.56 15.11
CA ASP A 52 -0.25 -4.21 16.52
C ASP A 52 1.09 -3.67 17.01
N LYS A 53 1.11 -3.25 18.27
CA LYS A 53 2.31 -2.74 18.93
C LYS A 53 3.05 -3.90 19.58
N TYR A 54 4.32 -4.11 19.20
CA TYR A 54 5.12 -5.24 19.67
C TYR A 54 6.38 -4.80 20.42
N ASP A 55 6.77 -5.61 21.40
CA ASP A 55 8.08 -5.55 22.05
C ASP A 55 8.97 -6.62 21.42
N ILE A 56 9.81 -6.23 20.46
CA ILE A 56 10.61 -7.17 19.67
C ILE A 56 12.01 -7.26 20.25
N THR A 57 12.45 -8.45 20.63
CA THR A 57 13.85 -8.73 21.00
C THR A 57 14.50 -9.55 19.90
N GLY A 58 15.79 -9.34 19.62
CA GLY A 58 16.50 -10.16 18.62
C GLY A 58 17.96 -9.78 18.45
N THR A 59 18.70 -10.60 17.71
CA THR A 59 20.12 -10.39 17.40
C THR A 59 20.28 -9.78 16.01
N ILE A 60 21.03 -8.69 15.89
CA ILE A 60 21.30 -8.05 14.60
C ILE A 60 22.27 -8.92 13.79
N SER A 61 21.76 -9.64 12.79
CA SER A 61 22.56 -10.46 11.88
C SER A 61 23.08 -9.66 10.69
N GLU A 62 22.27 -8.74 10.18
CA GLU A 62 22.62 -7.81 9.10
C GLU A 62 22.10 -6.40 9.42
N ILE A 63 22.83 -5.39 8.95
CA ILE A 63 22.53 -3.99 9.21
C ILE A 63 22.86 -3.15 7.98
N GLU A 64 21.88 -2.37 7.54
CA GLU A 64 22.04 -1.38 6.49
C GLU A 64 21.69 0.00 7.04
N TRP A 65 22.47 1.02 6.66
CA TRP A 65 22.23 2.40 7.05
C TRP A 65 21.84 3.25 5.85
N TYR A 66 20.73 3.97 6.01
CA TYR A 66 20.24 4.91 5.02
C TYR A 66 20.31 6.33 5.59
N PRO A 67 21.08 7.25 4.97
CA PRO A 67 21.13 8.62 5.41
C PRO A 67 19.81 9.35 5.13
N LYS A 68 19.64 10.54 5.74
CA LYS A 68 18.53 11.44 5.46
C LYS A 68 18.45 11.70 3.94
N LYS A 69 17.25 11.55 3.35
CA LYS A 69 17.03 11.75 1.92
C LYS A 69 15.83 12.65 1.67
N PHE A 70 15.99 13.64 0.80
CA PHE A 70 14.85 14.39 0.28
C PHE A 70 14.23 13.63 -0.90
N ILE A 71 12.91 13.54 -0.92
CA ILE A 71 12.13 12.87 -1.94
C ILE A 71 11.14 13.90 -2.48
N LYS A 72 11.29 14.22 -3.78
CA LYS A 72 10.37 15.12 -4.46
C LYS A 72 9.02 14.42 -4.69
N GLY A 73 7.94 15.13 -4.43
CA GLY A 73 6.59 14.70 -4.74
C GLY A 73 6.36 14.58 -6.24
N ILE A 74 5.47 13.68 -6.62
CA ILE A 74 5.10 13.47 -8.03
C ILE A 74 3.85 14.30 -8.31
N SER A 75 4.01 15.35 -9.12
CA SER A 75 2.89 16.22 -9.50
C SER A 75 1.74 15.41 -10.11
N GLY A 76 0.52 15.70 -9.68
CA GLY A 76 -0.69 15.00 -10.13
C GLY A 76 -1.02 13.71 -9.36
N MET A 77 -0.15 13.24 -8.45
CA MET A 77 -0.49 12.15 -7.54
C MET A 77 -1.16 12.66 -6.26
N SER A 78 -2.11 11.90 -5.74
CA SER A 78 -2.78 12.19 -4.48
C SER A 78 -1.92 11.78 -3.27
N GLY A 79 -2.36 12.20 -2.08
CA GLY A 79 -1.79 11.76 -0.81
C GLY A 79 -0.34 12.22 -0.57
N SER A 80 0.41 11.38 0.12
CA SER A 80 1.81 11.55 0.50
C SER A 80 2.78 11.38 -0.67
N ALA A 81 2.36 10.71 -1.75
CA ALA A 81 3.14 10.57 -2.98
C ALA A 81 3.25 11.88 -3.77
N GLY A 82 2.21 12.72 -3.75
CA GLY A 82 2.19 14.02 -4.43
C GLY A 82 2.97 15.13 -3.73
N LYS A 83 3.38 14.93 -2.47
CA LYS A 83 4.05 15.94 -1.66
C LYS A 83 5.55 15.66 -1.52
N ASP A 84 6.33 16.72 -1.57
CA ASP A 84 7.74 16.68 -1.17
C ASP A 84 7.85 16.20 0.28
N ARG A 85 8.82 15.32 0.54
CA ARG A 85 9.03 14.77 1.88
C ARG A 85 10.49 14.51 2.18
N ILE A 86 10.79 14.47 3.47
CA ILE A 86 12.10 14.10 3.99
C ILE A 86 11.97 12.71 4.60
N MET A 87 12.72 11.75 4.05
CA MET A 87 12.91 10.46 4.69
C MET A 87 13.97 10.62 5.79
N PRO A 88 13.65 10.32 7.06
CA PRO A 88 14.63 10.41 8.14
C PRO A 88 15.75 9.38 7.95
N PRO A 89 16.95 9.64 8.51
CA PRO A 89 17.98 8.63 8.59
C PRO A 89 17.49 7.43 9.38
N HIS A 90 17.78 6.23 8.90
CA HIS A 90 17.30 4.99 9.51
C HIS A 90 18.19 3.80 9.21
N TYR A 91 18.03 2.78 10.04
CA TYR A 91 18.54 1.45 9.80
C TYR A 91 17.48 0.57 9.17
N ILE A 92 17.91 -0.38 8.35
CA ILE A 92 17.20 -1.63 8.12
C ILE A 92 17.99 -2.73 8.82
N LEU A 93 17.36 -3.41 9.77
CA LEU A 93 17.97 -4.45 10.59
C LEU A 93 17.34 -5.78 10.24
N LYS A 94 18.18 -6.80 10.04
CA LYS A 94 17.74 -8.19 10.03
C LYS A 94 17.99 -8.78 11.41
N LEU A 95 16.92 -9.15 12.08
CA LEU A 95 16.99 -9.75 13.41
C LEU A 95 16.77 -11.25 13.32
N THR A 96 17.72 -12.03 13.84
CA THR A 96 17.60 -13.48 14.06
C THR A 96 17.37 -13.76 15.55
N ASP A 97 16.98 -14.98 15.89
CA ASP A 97 16.68 -15.41 17.27
C ASP A 97 15.74 -14.42 17.97
N TYR A 98 14.69 -14.01 17.23
CA TYR A 98 13.78 -12.96 17.65
C TYR A 98 12.65 -13.51 18.50
N GLU A 99 12.15 -12.67 19.40
CA GLU A 99 11.13 -13.00 20.39
C GLU A 99 10.18 -11.80 20.55
N GLY A 100 8.97 -12.07 21.10
CA GLY A 100 7.97 -11.04 21.42
C GLY A 100 7.05 -10.64 20.26
N ILE A 101 7.03 -11.43 19.18
CA ILE A 101 6.13 -11.28 18.04
C ILE A 101 5.78 -12.66 17.45
N SER A 102 4.56 -12.82 16.93
CA SER A 102 4.14 -14.03 16.23
C SER A 102 4.86 -14.17 14.88
N SER A 103 4.99 -15.40 14.39
CA SER A 103 5.60 -15.66 13.09
C SER A 103 4.82 -15.04 11.94
N GLU A 104 3.49 -15.02 12.02
CA GLU A 104 2.61 -14.39 11.03
C GLU A 104 2.84 -12.89 10.96
N ASP A 105 2.97 -12.21 12.11
CA ASP A 105 3.17 -10.77 12.13
C ASP A 105 4.63 -10.40 11.79
N ALA A 106 5.61 -11.22 12.17
CA ALA A 106 6.98 -11.07 11.71
C ALA A 106 7.10 -11.16 10.17
N LEU A 107 6.36 -12.09 9.55
CA LEU A 107 6.25 -12.21 8.10
C LEU A 107 5.63 -10.97 7.46
N LYS A 108 4.51 -10.48 8.01
CA LYS A 108 3.83 -9.27 7.53
C LYS A 108 4.75 -8.05 7.61
N ILE A 109 5.36 -7.81 8.77
CA ILE A 109 6.29 -6.69 8.99
C ILE A 109 7.45 -6.77 8.00
N THR A 110 8.05 -7.95 7.83
CA THR A 110 9.16 -8.14 6.89
C THR A 110 8.75 -7.77 5.46
N ARG A 111 7.57 -8.21 5.01
CA ARG A 111 7.02 -7.85 3.69
C ARG A 111 6.71 -6.36 3.55
N TYR A 112 6.24 -5.70 4.63
CA TYR A 112 6.01 -4.25 4.62
C TYR A 112 7.30 -3.44 4.53
N ILE A 113 8.38 -3.92 5.13
CA ILE A 113 9.69 -3.27 5.00
C ILE A 113 10.28 -3.55 3.62
N LYS A 114 10.25 -4.80 3.16
CA LYS A 114 10.85 -5.22 1.91
C LYS A 114 10.12 -6.42 1.32
N TRP A 115 9.23 -6.14 0.36
CA TRP A 115 8.26 -7.09 -0.20
C TRP A 115 8.89 -8.33 -0.85
N ASP A 116 10.08 -8.19 -1.46
CA ASP A 116 10.78 -9.23 -2.21
C ASP A 116 11.69 -10.12 -1.35
N THR A 117 11.70 -9.94 -0.03
CA THR A 117 12.67 -10.62 0.85
C THR A 117 12.32 -12.08 1.16
N LEU A 118 11.03 -12.44 1.12
CA LEU A 118 10.57 -13.78 1.50
C LEU A 118 9.82 -14.41 0.34
N ASN A 119 10.18 -15.65 -0.01
CA ASN A 119 9.46 -16.41 -1.02
C ASN A 119 8.03 -16.70 -0.54
N ASN A 120 7.04 -16.58 -1.44
CA ASN A 120 5.62 -16.76 -1.11
C ASN A 120 5.27 -18.16 -0.56
N ASN A 121 6.19 -19.14 -0.68
CA ASN A 121 6.00 -20.53 -0.27
C ASN A 121 6.50 -20.83 1.15
N GLU A 122 7.10 -19.87 1.86
CA GLU A 122 7.57 -20.05 3.23
C GLU A 122 6.38 -19.96 4.21
N LYS A 123 5.66 -21.07 4.38
CA LYS A 123 4.64 -21.27 5.44
C LYS A 123 5.24 -21.55 6.83
N ARG A 124 6.57 -21.54 6.96
CA ARG A 124 7.28 -21.79 8.23
C ARG A 124 7.58 -20.47 8.92
N GLU A 125 7.80 -20.52 10.23
CA GLU A 125 8.25 -19.36 11.01
C GLU A 125 9.42 -18.69 10.28
N PRO A 126 9.35 -17.39 9.98
CA PRO A 126 10.40 -16.76 9.20
C PRO A 126 11.67 -16.79 10.04
N PRO A 127 12.83 -17.21 9.47
CA PRO A 127 14.08 -17.36 10.23
C PRO A 127 14.64 -16.02 10.73
N PHE A 128 14.06 -14.91 10.27
CA PHE A 128 14.40 -13.56 10.68
C PHE A 128 13.20 -12.63 10.54
N ILE A 129 13.32 -11.45 11.13
CA ILE A 129 12.43 -10.31 10.90
C ILE A 129 13.24 -9.11 10.39
N LEU A 130 12.71 -8.40 9.38
CA LEU A 130 13.24 -7.10 8.99
C LEU A 130 12.53 -5.97 9.73
N VAL A 131 13.29 -5.10 10.39
CA VAL A 131 12.75 -3.91 11.06
C VAL A 131 13.42 -2.65 10.55
N LYS A 132 12.64 -1.57 10.39
CA LYS A 132 13.13 -0.25 10.01
C LYS A 132 13.13 0.65 11.23
N VAL A 133 14.30 1.15 11.60
CA VAL A 133 14.51 1.94 12.82
C VAL A 133 15.04 3.32 12.46
N ASN A 134 14.21 4.36 12.63
CA ASN A 134 14.65 5.74 12.46
C ASN A 134 15.62 6.13 13.57
N HIS A 135 16.84 6.52 13.24
CA HIS A 135 17.84 6.93 14.23
C HIS A 135 18.78 7.98 13.63
N LYS A 136 19.28 8.92 14.43
CA LYS A 136 20.16 9.99 13.94
C LYS A 136 21.64 9.59 13.88
N ASN A 137 22.08 8.74 14.80
CA ASN A 137 23.47 8.28 14.89
C ASN A 137 23.63 6.95 14.14
N ARG A 138 24.50 6.92 13.11
CA ARG A 138 24.84 5.74 12.29
C ARG A 138 25.60 4.65 13.05
N TYR A 139 26.29 4.99 14.14
CA TYR A 139 27.15 4.06 14.88
C TYR A 139 26.50 3.51 16.16
N PHE A 140 25.22 3.80 16.38
CA PHE A 140 24.49 3.39 17.57
C PHE A 140 24.26 1.87 17.62
N LEU A 141 23.91 1.27 16.48
CA LEU A 141 23.70 -0.18 16.35
C LEU A 141 24.80 -0.81 15.50
N LYS A 142 25.16 -2.05 15.83
CA LYS A 142 26.18 -2.84 15.13
C LYS A 142 25.71 -4.28 14.98
N LYS A 143 26.21 -4.96 13.94
CA LYS A 143 26.05 -6.41 13.77
C LYS A 143 26.52 -7.16 15.03
N GLY A 144 25.83 -8.23 15.39
CA GLY A 144 26.08 -9.04 16.57
C GLY A 144 25.45 -8.51 17.85
N MET A 145 24.92 -7.29 17.89
CA MET A 145 24.21 -6.79 19.06
C MET A 145 22.87 -7.50 19.24
N ARG A 146 22.55 -7.88 20.48
CA ARG A 146 21.19 -8.27 20.88
C ARG A 146 20.48 -7.02 21.39
N ILE A 147 19.32 -6.73 20.82
CA ILE A 147 18.56 -5.52 21.10
C ILE A 147 17.11 -5.84 21.46
N LYS A 148 16.48 -4.94 22.22
CA LYS A 148 15.04 -4.91 22.44
C LYS A 148 14.47 -3.60 21.92
N ILE A 149 13.49 -3.69 21.02
CA ILE A 149 12.74 -2.58 20.45
C ILE A 149 11.37 -2.58 21.11
N LYS A 150 11.08 -1.56 21.92
CA LYS A 150 9.83 -1.43 22.66
C LYS A 150 8.78 -0.69 21.85
N GLY A 151 7.56 -1.19 21.87
CA GLY A 151 6.41 -0.53 21.28
C GLY A 151 6.52 -0.31 19.76
N TYR A 152 7.14 -1.24 19.04
CA TYR A 152 7.34 -1.18 17.60
C TYR A 152 6.01 -1.31 16.85
N THR A 153 5.78 -0.42 15.89
CA THR A 153 4.62 -0.43 15.00
C THR A 153 5.04 -0.12 13.58
N VAL A 154 4.31 -0.69 12.63
CA VAL A 154 4.46 -0.42 11.19
C VAL A 154 3.13 0.07 10.64
N ARG A 155 3.20 1.12 9.83
CA ARG A 155 2.09 1.64 9.04
C ARG A 155 2.60 1.87 7.63
N GLY A 156 1.72 2.00 6.67
CA GLY A 156 2.13 2.43 5.34
C GLY A 156 0.95 2.91 4.51
N ASP A 157 1.32 3.60 3.45
CA ASP A 157 0.44 4.06 2.40
C ASP A 157 1.14 3.90 1.04
N GLU A 158 0.55 4.43 -0.01
CA GLU A 158 1.03 4.36 -1.39
C GLU A 158 2.43 4.96 -1.56
N SER A 159 2.88 5.80 -0.63
CA SER A 159 4.17 6.49 -0.68
C SER A 159 5.26 5.83 0.16
N GLY A 160 4.93 4.78 0.91
CA GLY A 160 5.87 3.89 1.57
C GLY A 160 5.51 3.50 3.01
N THR A 161 6.51 2.90 3.66
CA THR A 161 6.37 2.31 5.00
C THR A 161 6.92 3.23 6.10
N TYR A 162 6.08 3.51 7.08
CA TYR A 162 6.34 4.31 8.27
C TYR A 162 6.47 3.41 9.49
N THR A 163 7.51 3.63 10.29
CA THR A 163 7.74 2.87 11.51
C THR A 163 7.87 3.79 12.70
N TYR A 164 7.35 3.33 13.84
CA TYR A 164 7.45 4.01 15.11
C TYR A 164 7.85 3.00 16.18
N TYR A 165 8.62 3.46 17.16
CA TYR A 165 9.01 2.69 18.33
C TYR A 165 9.17 3.66 19.49
N GLU A 166 9.02 3.18 20.72
CA GLU A 166 9.15 4.01 21.91
C GLU A 166 10.61 4.13 22.34
N LYS A 167 11.30 2.99 22.37
CA LYS A 167 12.68 2.92 22.87
C LYS A 167 13.42 1.73 22.27
N ILE A 168 14.73 1.86 22.13
CA ILE A 168 15.63 0.75 21.82
C ILE A 168 16.62 0.58 22.96
N GLU A 169 16.76 -0.67 23.42
CA GLU A 169 17.68 -1.07 24.48
C GLU A 169 18.70 -2.05 23.89
N VAL A 170 19.98 -1.76 24.08
CA VAL A 170 21.07 -2.68 23.72
C VAL A 170 21.29 -3.61 24.92
N LEU A 171 21.02 -4.89 24.72
CA LEU A 171 21.11 -5.91 25.79
C LEU A 171 22.51 -6.54 25.89
N GLY A 172 23.37 -6.31 24.89
CA GLY A 172 24.73 -6.82 24.83
C GLY A 172 25.08 -7.34 23.43
N TYR A 173 26.10 -8.19 23.36
CA TYR A 173 26.48 -8.91 22.14
C TYR A 173 26.02 -10.36 22.22
N SER A 174 25.58 -10.92 21.09
CA SER A 174 25.26 -12.34 20.97
C SER A 174 26.51 -13.17 21.19
N LYS A 175 26.41 -14.15 22.09
CA LYS A 175 27.49 -15.10 22.41
C LYS A 175 27.91 -15.96 21.21
N ASN A 176 27.13 -15.96 20.13
CA ASN A 176 27.31 -16.81 18.95
C ASN A 176 27.84 -16.07 17.72
N THR A 177 28.41 -14.86 17.88
CA THR A 177 28.97 -14.13 16.73
C THR A 177 30.39 -14.64 16.47
N PRO A 178 30.69 -15.32 15.34
CA PRO A 178 32.07 -15.62 14.98
C PRO A 178 32.82 -14.31 14.77
N ASN A 179 33.99 -14.20 15.40
CA ASN A 179 34.92 -13.07 15.26
C ASN A 179 35.30 -12.82 13.80
#